data_AF-A0A4V2M5Q1-F1
#
_entry.id   AF-A0A4V2M5Q1-F1
#
_cell.length_a   1.000
_cell.length_b   1.000
_cell.length_c   1.000
_cell.angle_alpha   90.00
_cell.angle_beta   90.00
_cell.angle_gamma   90.00
#
_symmetry.space_group_name_H-M   'P 1'
#
loop_
_entity.id
_entity.type
_entity.pdbx_description
1 polymer ?
#
loop_
_entity_poly.entity_id
_entity_poly.type
_entity_poly.pdbx_seq_one_letter_code
_entity_poly.pdbx_strand_id
1 'polypeptide(L)'
;MEKVAAEVGGTAGFALDEEYSEQGHDPEMTRAFEASLARVSFTDADWEAVEEHDGVAYVLSRPMRAFTMPPELMRPMLLGVSREALALTAALLQSGATAVKNESNGITHGRERWLSLADEAVAATTDDELAGVLYRATVKRPISTGELLYSCGMHLLGAPDVELVATPTTNDEVEDCVTLMDTLAMYLLTDERAAEMADGEGFRLTEDSPRWLLHHYPDDRHESDDIFYNPLGYWRLTPA
;
A
#
# COMPACT_ATOMS: atom_id res chain seq x y z
N MET A 1 12.05 17.86 11.70
CA MET A 1 11.83 16.97 10.53
C MET A 1 12.86 17.17 9.42
N GLU A 2 13.11 18.40 8.95
CA GLU A 2 14.05 18.69 7.83
C GLU A 2 15.38 17.94 7.89
N LYS A 3 16.08 17.99 9.04
CA LYS A 3 17.37 17.32 9.21
C LYS A 3 17.29 15.81 9.05
N VAL A 4 16.22 15.17 9.54
CA VAL A 4 16.03 13.71 9.49
C VAL A 4 15.58 13.26 8.11
N ALA A 5 14.68 14.02 7.49
CA ALA A 5 14.29 13.79 6.10
C ALA A 5 15.49 13.95 5.15
N ALA A 6 16.36 14.94 5.38
CA ALA A 6 17.58 15.13 4.61
C ALA A 6 18.66 14.08 4.89
N GLU A 7 18.87 13.68 6.15
CA GLU A 7 19.91 12.70 6.52
C GLU A 7 19.51 11.26 6.17
N VAL A 8 18.28 10.84 6.49
CA VAL A 8 17.78 9.48 6.25
C VAL A 8 17.23 9.35 4.83
N GLY A 9 16.41 10.31 4.38
CA GLY A 9 15.86 10.30 3.03
C GLY A 9 16.92 10.53 1.96
N GLY A 10 17.87 11.44 2.19
CA GLY A 10 18.91 11.78 1.21
C GLY A 10 19.81 10.63 0.79
N THR A 11 20.03 9.63 1.66
CA THR A 11 20.81 8.43 1.31
C THR A 11 20.03 7.40 0.48
N ALA A 12 18.71 7.35 0.64
CA ALA A 12 17.80 6.51 -0.14
C ALA A 12 17.22 7.23 -1.38
N GLY A 13 17.58 8.50 -1.59
CA GLY A 13 17.09 9.33 -2.71
C GLY A 13 15.70 9.91 -2.49
N PHE A 14 15.22 9.96 -1.25
CA PHE A 14 14.04 10.72 -0.87
C PHE A 14 14.41 12.17 -0.57
N ALA A 15 13.52 13.10 -0.89
CA ALA A 15 13.72 14.53 -0.66
C ALA A 15 12.48 15.15 0.00
N LEU A 16 12.70 16.14 0.84
CA LEU A 16 11.62 16.97 1.35
C LEU A 16 11.08 17.84 0.21
N ASP A 17 9.76 17.90 0.08
CA ASP A 17 9.09 18.85 -0.79
C ASP A 17 9.01 20.22 -0.09
N GLU A 18 9.88 21.14 -0.45
CA GLU A 18 9.90 22.49 0.14
C GLU A 18 8.70 23.34 -0.26
N GLU A 19 7.98 23.00 -1.34
CA GLU A 19 6.83 23.77 -1.82
C GLU A 19 5.57 23.45 -1.01
N TYR A 20 5.35 22.17 -0.70
CA TYR A 20 4.14 21.70 -0.02
C TYR A 20 4.33 21.41 1.47
N SER A 21 5.57 21.35 1.98
CA SER A 21 5.82 21.20 3.41
C SER A 21 5.62 22.52 4.14
N GLU A 22 4.80 22.51 5.19
CA GLU A 22 4.41 23.70 5.92
C GLU A 22 4.77 23.60 7.40
N GLN A 23 5.19 24.74 7.96
CA GLN A 23 5.28 24.94 9.41
C GLN A 23 3.96 25.54 9.88
N GLY A 24 3.38 24.97 10.93
CA GLY A 24 2.08 25.34 11.46
C GLY A 24 1.09 24.18 11.44
N HIS A 25 0.09 24.28 12.31
CA HIS A 25 -1.00 23.32 12.40
C HIS A 25 -1.91 23.40 11.17
N ASP A 26 -2.12 22.28 10.49
CA ASP A 26 -3.08 22.12 9.40
C ASP A 26 -4.37 21.41 9.89
N PRO A 27 -5.50 22.13 10.03
CA PRO A 27 -6.75 21.55 10.54
C PRO A 27 -7.35 20.44 9.66
N GLU A 28 -6.89 20.26 8.41
CA GLU A 28 -7.36 19.19 7.54
C GLU A 28 -6.71 17.83 7.82
N MET A 29 -5.62 17.78 8.60
CA MET A 29 -4.86 16.55 8.83
C MET A 29 -5.70 15.45 9.48
N THR A 30 -6.52 15.75 10.49
CA THR A 30 -7.39 14.75 11.12
C THR A 30 -8.29 14.06 10.10
N ARG A 31 -8.89 14.83 9.17
CA ARG A 31 -9.74 14.29 8.11
C ARG A 31 -8.93 13.48 7.09
N ALA A 32 -7.73 13.94 6.75
CA ALA A 32 -6.84 13.24 5.81
C ALA A 32 -6.40 11.87 6.35
N PHE A 33 -6.07 11.77 7.64
CA PHE A 33 -5.72 10.50 8.30
C PHE A 33 -6.94 9.58 8.43
N GLU A 34 -8.14 10.11 8.74
CA GLU A 34 -9.37 9.32 8.80
C GLU A 34 -9.70 8.65 7.46
N ALA A 35 -9.52 9.37 6.35
CA ALA A 35 -9.70 8.81 5.01
C ALA A 35 -8.69 7.69 4.65
N SER A 36 -7.62 7.54 5.44
CA SER A 36 -6.47 6.69 5.14
C SER A 36 -6.40 5.40 5.98
N LEU A 37 -7.54 4.93 6.47
CA LEU A 37 -7.66 3.77 7.37
C LEU A 37 -6.99 3.93 8.75
N ALA A 38 -6.74 5.16 9.21
CA ALA A 38 -6.15 5.41 10.53
C ALA A 38 -6.85 4.63 11.65
N ARG A 39 -8.19 4.56 11.63
CA ARG A 39 -9.01 3.86 12.64
C ARG A 39 -8.69 2.37 12.81
N VAL A 40 -7.99 1.73 11.87
CA VAL A 40 -7.60 0.31 11.96
C VAL A 40 -6.52 0.10 13.02
N SER A 41 -5.63 1.07 13.23
CA SER A 41 -4.48 0.91 14.14
C SER A 41 -4.12 2.13 14.98
N PHE A 42 -4.75 3.29 14.75
CA PHE A 42 -4.57 4.47 15.59
C PHE A 42 -5.13 4.24 16.98
N THR A 43 -4.34 4.64 17.97
CA THR A 43 -4.75 4.83 19.35
C THR A 43 -5.27 6.26 19.56
N ASP A 44 -5.88 6.52 20.72
CA ASP A 44 -6.27 7.89 21.10
C ASP A 44 -5.08 8.84 21.10
N ALA A 45 -3.89 8.36 21.48
CA ALA A 45 -2.66 9.14 21.47
C ALA A 45 -2.18 9.47 20.04
N ASP A 46 -2.39 8.57 19.06
CA ASP A 46 -2.08 8.88 17.65
C ASP A 46 -3.02 9.98 17.12
N TRP A 47 -4.30 9.95 17.50
CA TRP A 47 -5.26 11.00 17.13
C TRP A 47 -4.94 12.34 17.76
N GLU A 48 -4.69 12.37 19.08
CA GLU A 48 -4.28 13.60 19.79
C GLU A 48 -3.00 14.18 19.17
N ALA A 49 -2.03 13.34 18.81
CA ALA A 49 -0.79 13.79 18.20
C ALA A 49 -0.97 14.33 16.77
N VAL A 50 -1.98 13.86 16.02
CA VAL A 50 -2.39 14.47 14.74
C VAL A 50 -3.18 15.74 14.97
N GLU A 51 -4.01 15.85 16.00
CA GLU A 51 -4.77 17.07 16.29
C GLU A 51 -3.88 18.20 16.84
N GLU A 52 -2.81 17.88 17.56
CA GLU A 52 -1.89 18.85 18.17
C GLU A 52 -0.64 19.13 17.34
N HIS A 53 -0.52 18.54 16.14
CA HIS A 53 0.65 18.73 15.29
C HIS A 53 0.92 20.21 14.96
N ASP A 54 2.18 20.55 14.75
CA ASP A 54 2.65 21.91 14.51
C ASP A 54 3.35 22.08 13.15
N GLY A 55 3.27 21.08 12.28
CA GLY A 55 3.80 21.13 10.92
C GLY A 55 3.52 19.86 10.13
N VAL A 56 3.53 19.99 8.81
CA VAL A 56 3.33 18.89 7.86
C VAL A 56 4.52 18.85 6.90
N ALA A 57 5.10 17.67 6.71
CA ALA A 57 6.21 17.46 5.79
C ALA A 57 5.83 16.43 4.72
N TYR A 58 5.97 16.82 3.45
CA TYR A 58 5.84 15.91 2.32
C TYR A 58 7.22 15.43 1.89
N VAL A 59 7.37 14.12 1.76
CA VAL A 59 8.64 13.49 1.39
C VAL A 59 8.43 12.73 0.10
N LEU A 60 9.12 13.16 -0.94
CA LEU A 60 9.04 12.59 -2.27
C LEU A 60 10.10 11.51 -2.45
N SER A 61 9.72 10.40 -3.07
CA SER A 61 10.69 9.44 -3.58
C SER A 61 11.43 10.01 -4.79
N ARG A 62 12.60 9.45 -5.11
CA ARG A 62 13.28 9.74 -6.38
C ARG A 62 12.34 9.46 -7.56
N PRO A 63 12.35 10.29 -8.62
CA PRO A 63 11.54 10.03 -9.81
C PRO A 63 11.79 8.61 -10.34
N MET A 64 10.73 7.80 -10.32
CA MET A 64 10.83 6.40 -10.71
C MET A 64 10.47 6.22 -12.18
N ARG A 65 11.33 5.51 -12.92
CA ARG A 65 11.04 5.03 -14.28
C ARG A 65 10.81 3.51 -14.31
N ALA A 66 10.43 2.94 -13.17
CA ALA A 66 10.31 1.49 -12.98
C ALA A 66 9.43 0.82 -14.05
N PHE A 67 8.33 1.47 -14.42
CA PHE A 67 7.40 0.95 -15.44
C PHE A 67 7.90 1.04 -16.89
N THR A 68 9.09 1.61 -17.12
CA THR A 68 9.80 1.55 -18.41
C THR A 68 10.92 0.49 -18.40
N MET A 69 11.15 -0.16 -17.25
CA MET A 69 12.15 -1.22 -17.11
C MET A 69 11.57 -2.57 -17.54
N PRO A 70 12.43 -3.54 -17.89
CA PRO A 70 12.00 -4.93 -18.06
C PRO A 70 11.27 -5.46 -16.79
N PRO A 71 10.22 -6.30 -16.94
CA PRO A 71 9.45 -6.83 -15.80
C PRO A 71 10.31 -7.47 -14.70
N GLU A 72 11.38 -8.17 -15.09
CA GLU A 72 12.32 -8.85 -14.18
C GLU A 72 13.13 -7.88 -13.29
N LEU A 73 13.26 -6.62 -13.67
CA LEU A 73 13.93 -5.58 -12.88
C LEU A 73 12.96 -4.66 -12.15
N MET A 74 11.75 -4.50 -12.68
CA MET A 74 10.74 -3.57 -12.17
C MET A 74 10.34 -3.92 -10.72
N ARG A 75 9.95 -5.17 -10.47
CA ARG A 75 9.43 -5.60 -9.17
C ARG A 75 10.48 -5.55 -8.05
N PRO A 76 11.71 -6.10 -8.20
CA PRO A 76 12.76 -5.95 -7.20
C PRO A 76 13.08 -4.49 -6.88
N MET A 77 13.04 -3.61 -7.89
CA MET A 77 13.25 -2.17 -7.68
C MET A 77 12.13 -1.54 -6.85
N LEU A 78 10.87 -1.84 -7.15
CA LEU A 78 9.71 -1.32 -6.43
C LEU A 78 9.64 -1.84 -4.99
N LEU A 79 9.94 -3.12 -4.76
CA LEU A 79 10.09 -3.67 -3.41
C LEU A 79 11.21 -2.97 -2.63
N GLY A 80 12.35 -2.71 -3.28
CA GLY A 80 13.46 -1.95 -2.68
C GLY A 80 13.04 -0.54 -2.25
N VAL A 81 12.36 0.20 -3.11
CA VAL A 81 11.88 1.56 -2.79
C VAL A 81 10.82 1.52 -1.69
N SER A 82 9.89 0.57 -1.73
CA SER A 82 8.88 0.40 -0.67
C SER A 82 9.50 0.04 0.68
N ARG A 83 10.58 -0.77 0.69
CA ARG A 83 11.36 -1.05 1.89
C ARG A 83 12.08 0.20 2.41
N GLU A 84 12.71 0.97 1.52
CA GLU A 84 13.37 2.24 1.88
C GLU A 84 12.36 3.25 2.45
N ALA A 85 11.17 3.36 1.84
CA ALA A 85 10.09 4.22 2.33
C ALA A 85 9.62 3.79 3.73
N LEU A 86 9.44 2.49 3.98
CA LEU A 86 9.05 1.98 5.30
C LEU A 86 10.14 2.24 6.35
N ALA A 87 11.42 2.09 6.00
CA ALA A 87 12.52 2.42 6.89
C ALA A 87 12.58 3.92 7.21
N LEU A 88 12.31 4.77 6.21
CA LEU A 88 12.23 6.23 6.39
C LEU A 88 11.06 6.62 7.30
N THR A 89 9.89 6.01 7.12
CA THR A 89 8.72 6.17 8.00
C THR A 89 9.10 5.87 9.46
N ALA A 90 9.76 4.74 9.71
CA ALA A 90 10.20 4.37 11.06
C ALA A 90 11.21 5.39 11.62
N ALA A 91 12.18 5.83 10.83
CA ALA A 91 13.18 6.82 11.26
C ALA A 91 12.56 8.18 11.57
N LEU A 92 11.59 8.64 10.78
CA LEU A 92 10.85 9.89 11.03
C LEU A 92 10.08 9.80 12.34
N LEU A 93 9.34 8.71 12.57
CA LEU A 93 8.61 8.48 13.81
C LEU A 93 9.56 8.44 15.01
N GLN A 94 10.66 7.68 14.92
CA GLN A 94 11.68 7.61 15.98
C GLN A 94 12.32 8.97 16.28
N SER A 95 12.37 9.86 15.29
CA SER A 95 12.93 11.21 15.43
C SER A 95 11.91 12.27 15.83
N GLY A 96 10.67 11.87 16.15
CA GLY A 96 9.65 12.76 16.71
C GLY A 96 8.54 13.17 15.76
N ALA A 97 8.45 12.63 14.55
CA ALA A 97 7.21 12.75 13.77
C ALA A 97 6.08 12.06 14.56
N THR A 98 4.92 12.73 14.62
CA THR A 98 3.76 12.27 15.38
C THR A 98 2.99 11.19 14.64
N ALA A 99 2.80 11.36 13.34
CA ALA A 99 2.15 10.41 12.45
C ALA A 99 2.76 10.45 11.04
N VAL A 100 2.57 9.37 10.27
CA VAL A 100 3.04 9.26 8.89
C VAL A 100 1.97 8.57 8.05
N LYS A 101 1.64 9.16 6.90
CA LYS A 101 0.75 8.62 5.89
C LYS A 101 1.53 8.44 4.58
N ASN A 102 1.22 7.37 3.83
CA ASN A 102 1.69 7.21 2.47
C ASN A 102 0.60 7.72 1.50
N GLU A 103 0.92 8.76 0.74
CA GLU A 103 -0.04 9.38 -0.18
C GLU A 103 -0.32 8.52 -1.41
N SER A 104 0.65 7.77 -1.93
CA SER A 104 0.50 6.98 -3.17
C SER A 104 -0.46 5.80 -3.06
N ASN A 105 -0.89 5.44 -1.86
CA ASN A 105 -1.87 4.38 -1.62
C ASN A 105 -2.95 4.78 -0.59
N GLY A 106 -2.84 6.00 -0.04
CA GLY A 106 -3.79 6.55 0.92
C GLY A 106 -3.92 5.67 2.16
N ILE A 107 -2.80 5.13 2.66
CA ILE A 107 -2.74 4.31 3.87
C ILE A 107 -1.93 4.99 4.97
N THR A 108 -2.41 4.83 6.20
CA THR A 108 -1.67 5.16 7.41
C THR A 108 -1.84 4.04 8.42
N HIS A 109 -0.82 3.83 9.24
CA HIS A 109 -0.89 2.96 10.42
C HIS A 109 -0.56 3.78 11.68
N GLY A 110 -1.04 3.32 12.84
CA GLY A 110 -0.62 3.87 14.12
C GLY A 110 0.88 3.71 14.31
N ARG A 111 1.49 4.57 15.14
CA ARG A 111 2.95 4.63 15.33
C ARG A 111 3.59 3.27 15.57
N GLU A 112 3.08 2.53 16.56
CA GLU A 112 3.63 1.23 16.94
C GLU A 112 3.51 0.19 15.82
N ARG A 113 2.44 0.27 15.02
CA ARG A 113 2.26 -0.62 13.88
C ARG A 113 3.27 -0.32 12.77
N TRP A 114 3.55 0.95 12.48
CA TRP A 114 4.61 1.33 11.54
C TRP A 114 5.98 0.80 11.97
N LEU A 115 6.33 0.96 13.25
CA LEU A 115 7.60 0.49 13.80
C LEU A 115 7.71 -1.05 13.75
N SER A 116 6.64 -1.77 14.14
CA SER A 116 6.58 -3.23 14.03
C SER A 116 6.77 -3.71 12.59
N LEU A 117 6.10 -3.08 11.61
CA LEU A 117 6.25 -3.43 10.20
C LEU A 117 7.68 -3.18 9.70
N ALA A 118 8.33 -2.09 10.13
CA ALA A 118 9.71 -1.81 9.78
C ALA A 118 10.67 -2.86 10.37
N ASP A 119 10.48 -3.26 11.63
CA ASP A 119 11.26 -4.33 12.26
C ASP A 119 11.06 -5.67 11.56
N GLU A 120 9.81 -6.02 11.20
CA GLU A 120 9.49 -7.21 10.40
C GLU A 120 10.20 -7.18 9.02
N ALA A 121 10.24 -6.03 8.36
CA ALA A 121 10.91 -5.85 7.06
C ALA A 121 12.45 -5.93 7.16
N VAL A 122 13.03 -5.57 8.32
CA VAL A 122 14.46 -5.79 8.59
C VAL A 122 14.73 -7.26 8.87
N ALA A 123 13.83 -7.95 9.58
CA ALA A 123 13.96 -9.36 9.94
C ALA A 123 13.68 -10.33 8.79
N ALA A 124 12.96 -9.91 7.75
CA ALA A 124 12.66 -10.72 6.57
C ALA A 124 13.94 -11.26 5.92
N THR A 125 13.98 -12.58 5.70
CA THR A 125 15.14 -13.32 5.16
C THR A 125 14.94 -13.75 3.71
N THR A 126 13.71 -13.66 3.21
CA THR A 126 13.33 -13.97 1.82
C THR A 126 12.55 -12.82 1.19
N ASP A 127 12.53 -12.78 -0.14
CA ASP A 127 11.74 -11.79 -0.89
C ASP A 127 10.23 -11.96 -0.64
N ASP A 128 9.76 -13.19 -0.43
CA ASP A 128 8.34 -13.48 -0.14
C ASP A 128 7.92 -12.96 1.24
N GLU A 129 8.76 -13.16 2.25
CA GLU A 129 8.55 -12.59 3.59
C GLU A 129 8.49 -11.06 3.52
N LEU A 130 9.45 -10.45 2.81
CA LEU A 130 9.49 -9.00 2.63
C LEU A 130 8.25 -8.51 1.88
N ALA A 131 7.85 -9.17 0.80
CA ALA A 131 6.66 -8.83 0.04
C ALA A 131 5.39 -8.89 0.91
N GLY A 132 5.26 -9.89 1.78
CA GLY A 132 4.15 -9.99 2.72
C GLY A 132 4.12 -8.86 3.74
N VAL A 133 5.27 -8.42 4.26
CA VAL A 133 5.36 -7.27 5.17
C VAL A 133 4.97 -5.98 4.44
N LEU A 134 5.54 -5.74 3.25
CA LEU A 134 5.27 -4.55 2.45
C LEU A 134 3.81 -4.51 1.98
N TYR A 135 3.21 -5.65 1.66
CA TYR A 135 1.78 -5.77 1.34
C TYR A 135 0.90 -5.28 2.49
N ARG A 136 1.20 -5.68 3.73
CA ARG A 136 0.48 -5.19 4.92
C ARG A 136 0.73 -3.70 5.18
N ALA A 137 1.92 -3.22 4.84
CA ALA A 137 2.30 -1.83 5.03
C ALA A 137 1.65 -0.87 4.01
N THR A 138 1.44 -1.33 2.76
CA THR A 138 1.20 -0.43 1.63
C THR A 138 -0.10 -0.68 0.88
N VAL A 139 -0.82 -1.78 1.10
CA VAL A 139 -2.00 -2.12 0.29
C VAL A 139 -3.29 -1.93 1.08
N LYS A 140 -4.03 -0.89 0.71
CA LYS A 140 -5.32 -0.52 1.28
C LYS A 140 -6.42 -1.42 0.73
N ARG A 141 -7.11 -2.13 1.60
CA ARG A 141 -8.20 -3.07 1.25
C ARG A 141 -9.04 -3.46 2.49
N PRO A 142 -10.27 -3.96 2.30
CA PRO A 142 -11.04 -3.85 1.07
C PRO A 142 -11.57 -2.41 0.95
N ILE A 143 -11.48 -1.81 -0.23
CA ILE A 143 -12.18 -0.56 -0.55
C ILE A 143 -13.47 -0.95 -1.27
N SER A 144 -14.61 -0.43 -0.82
CA SER A 144 -15.92 -0.81 -1.35
C SER A 144 -16.56 0.31 -2.18
N THR A 145 -17.13 -0.07 -3.33
CA THR A 145 -18.06 0.78 -4.10
C THR A 145 -19.53 0.39 -3.87
N GLY A 146 -19.79 -0.58 -2.99
CA GLY A 146 -21.10 -1.20 -2.80
C GLY A 146 -21.34 -2.44 -3.66
N GLU A 147 -20.82 -2.47 -4.89
CA GLU A 147 -20.95 -3.61 -5.84
C GLU A 147 -19.62 -4.33 -6.11
N LEU A 148 -18.51 -3.71 -5.72
CA LEU A 148 -17.15 -4.17 -5.93
C LEU A 148 -16.32 -3.91 -4.67
N LEU A 149 -15.45 -4.85 -4.35
CA LEU A 149 -14.35 -4.67 -3.41
C LEU A 149 -13.04 -4.59 -4.19
N TYR A 150 -12.14 -3.69 -3.82
CA TYR A 150 -10.85 -3.55 -4.50
C TYR A 150 -9.72 -3.16 -3.56
N SER A 151 -8.48 -3.43 -3.98
CA SER A 151 -7.27 -2.96 -3.32
C SER A 151 -6.72 -1.71 -4.02
N CYS A 152 -5.93 -0.92 -3.28
CA CYS A 152 -5.08 0.12 -3.84
C CYS A 152 -3.69 0.05 -3.20
N GLY A 153 -2.65 0.09 -4.03
CA GLY A 153 -1.26 0.16 -3.60
C GLY A 153 -0.36 -0.97 -4.10
N MET A 154 -0.90 -1.96 -4.81
CA MET A 154 -0.08 -3.06 -5.35
C MET A 154 0.95 -2.57 -6.38
N HIS A 155 0.72 -1.43 -7.03
CA HIS A 155 1.69 -0.80 -7.94
C HIS A 155 3.01 -0.43 -7.23
N LEU A 156 2.99 -0.14 -5.92
CA LEU A 156 4.19 0.12 -5.13
C LEU A 156 5.06 -1.13 -4.94
N LEU A 157 4.49 -2.30 -5.22
CA LEU A 157 5.13 -3.61 -5.11
C LEU A 157 5.34 -4.26 -6.49
N GLY A 158 5.01 -3.55 -7.58
CA GLY A 158 5.15 -4.04 -8.94
C GLY A 158 4.13 -5.10 -9.35
N ALA A 159 2.91 -5.02 -8.81
CA ALA A 159 1.82 -5.92 -9.14
C ALA A 159 0.50 -5.16 -9.46
N PRO A 160 -0.39 -5.76 -10.27
CA PRO A 160 -1.75 -5.26 -10.44
C PRO A 160 -2.52 -5.32 -9.11
N ASP A 161 -3.46 -4.41 -8.93
CA ASP A 161 -4.36 -4.42 -7.79
C ASP A 161 -5.44 -5.51 -7.96
N VAL A 162 -6.05 -5.94 -6.86
CA VAL A 162 -7.06 -7.00 -6.84
C VAL A 162 -8.45 -6.40 -6.73
N GLU A 163 -9.37 -6.90 -7.56
CA GLU A 163 -10.79 -6.55 -7.51
C GLU A 163 -11.65 -7.81 -7.33
N LEU A 164 -12.77 -7.66 -6.66
CA LEU A 164 -13.71 -8.74 -6.37
C LEU A 164 -15.14 -8.23 -6.53
N VAL A 165 -15.90 -8.85 -7.45
CA VAL A 165 -17.33 -8.58 -7.60
C VAL A 165 -18.08 -9.34 -6.51
N ALA A 166 -18.34 -8.66 -5.40
CA ALA A 166 -19.04 -9.20 -4.25
C ALA A 166 -19.75 -8.08 -3.47
N THR A 167 -20.87 -8.43 -2.85
CA THR A 167 -21.69 -7.55 -2.01
C THR A 167 -21.87 -8.21 -0.63
N PRO A 168 -20.80 -8.34 0.18
CA PRO A 168 -20.93 -9.00 1.47
C PRO A 168 -21.89 -8.23 2.39
N THR A 169 -22.73 -8.96 3.11
CA THR A 169 -23.78 -8.43 3.98
C THR A 169 -23.50 -8.66 5.46
N THR A 170 -22.52 -9.51 5.77
CA THR A 170 -22.07 -9.83 7.13
C THR A 170 -20.57 -9.61 7.27
N ASN A 171 -20.10 -9.45 8.50
CA ASN A 171 -18.66 -9.31 8.78
C ASN A 171 -17.89 -10.57 8.35
N ASP A 172 -18.44 -11.76 8.56
CA ASP A 172 -17.80 -13.02 8.15
C ASP A 172 -17.63 -13.08 6.62
N GLU A 173 -18.63 -12.65 5.85
CA GLU A 173 -18.52 -12.55 4.39
C GLU A 173 -17.48 -11.51 3.94
N VAL A 174 -17.31 -10.40 4.70
CA VAL A 174 -16.26 -9.42 4.44
C VAL A 174 -14.88 -10.05 4.67
N GLU A 175 -14.69 -10.78 5.77
CA GLU A 175 -13.43 -11.46 6.08
C GLU A 175 -13.08 -12.54 5.04
N ASP A 176 -14.07 -13.28 4.54
CA ASP A 176 -13.89 -14.25 3.45
C ASP A 176 -13.44 -13.55 2.15
N CYS A 177 -14.06 -12.41 1.83
CA CYS A 177 -13.66 -11.58 0.69
C CYS A 177 -12.24 -11.05 0.83
N VAL A 178 -11.87 -10.54 2.02
CA VAL A 178 -10.51 -10.05 2.30
C VAL A 178 -9.50 -11.18 2.20
N THR A 179 -9.80 -12.36 2.73
CA THR A 179 -8.95 -13.55 2.61
C THR A 179 -8.72 -13.93 1.15
N LEU A 180 -9.76 -13.86 0.32
CA LEU A 180 -9.65 -14.12 -1.12
C LEU A 180 -8.75 -13.10 -1.82
N MET A 181 -8.95 -11.81 -1.54
CA MET A 181 -8.13 -10.73 -2.09
C MET A 181 -6.67 -10.85 -1.65
N ASP A 182 -6.42 -11.15 -0.38
CA ASP A 182 -5.09 -11.32 0.20
C ASP A 182 -4.36 -12.50 -0.41
N THR A 183 -5.07 -13.61 -0.62
CA THR A 183 -4.47 -14.79 -1.23
C THR A 183 -4.08 -14.52 -2.68
N LEU A 184 -4.94 -13.85 -3.46
CA LEU A 184 -4.59 -13.49 -4.84
C LEU A 184 -3.44 -12.48 -4.88
N ALA A 185 -3.47 -11.45 -4.04
CA ALA A 185 -2.41 -10.45 -3.96
C ALA A 185 -1.07 -11.08 -3.60
N MET A 186 -1.04 -11.98 -2.60
CA MET A 186 0.17 -12.70 -2.24
C MET A 186 0.62 -13.64 -3.36
N TYR A 187 -0.30 -14.33 -4.04
CA TYR A 187 0.03 -15.15 -5.21
C TYR A 187 0.73 -14.32 -6.31
N LEU A 188 0.18 -13.14 -6.64
CA LEU A 188 0.78 -12.19 -7.58
C LEU A 188 2.16 -11.70 -7.13
N LEU A 189 2.41 -11.68 -5.81
CA LEU A 189 3.63 -11.19 -5.21
C LEU A 189 4.66 -12.27 -4.88
N THR A 190 4.37 -13.57 -4.96
CA THR A 190 5.33 -14.59 -4.50
C THR A 190 5.45 -15.78 -5.44
N ASP A 191 4.47 -16.03 -6.30
CA ASP A 191 4.48 -17.18 -7.19
C ASP A 191 4.91 -16.77 -8.61
N GLU A 192 5.96 -17.38 -9.14
CA GLU A 192 6.45 -17.12 -10.51
C GLU A 192 5.38 -17.40 -11.58
N ARG A 193 4.45 -18.32 -11.29
CA ARG A 193 3.34 -18.66 -12.20
C ARG A 193 2.33 -17.52 -12.35
N ALA A 194 2.34 -16.52 -11.47
CA ALA A 194 1.53 -15.33 -11.63
C ALA A 194 1.82 -14.59 -12.95
N ALA A 195 3.07 -14.68 -13.47
CA ALA A 195 3.45 -14.09 -14.75
C ALA A 195 2.82 -14.81 -15.96
N GLU A 196 2.32 -16.04 -15.76
CA GLU A 196 1.68 -16.85 -16.80
C GLU A 196 0.15 -16.74 -16.78
N MET A 197 -0.42 -16.04 -15.79
CA MET A 197 -1.87 -15.89 -15.63
C MET A 197 -2.49 -15.27 -16.89
N ALA A 198 -3.61 -15.86 -17.31
CA ALA A 198 -4.36 -15.39 -18.47
C ALA A 198 -5.80 -15.02 -18.11
N ASP A 199 -6.38 -14.10 -18.88
CA ASP A 199 -7.80 -13.74 -18.78
C ASP A 199 -8.69 -14.99 -19.01
N GLY A 200 -9.71 -15.13 -18.17
CA GLY A 200 -10.64 -16.26 -18.16
C GLY A 200 -10.17 -17.48 -17.36
N GLU A 201 -8.97 -17.46 -16.78
CA GLU A 201 -8.49 -18.55 -15.92
C GLU A 201 -9.26 -18.63 -14.59
N GLY A 202 -9.24 -19.83 -13.99
CA GLY A 202 -9.91 -20.09 -12.74
C GLY A 202 -9.01 -19.85 -11.53
N PHE A 203 -9.50 -19.14 -10.52
CA PHE A 203 -8.85 -19.01 -9.22
C PHE A 203 -9.72 -19.63 -8.12
N ARG A 204 -9.09 -20.29 -7.14
CA ARG A 204 -9.76 -20.83 -5.94
C ARG A 204 -8.75 -20.93 -4.79
N LEU A 205 -9.21 -20.70 -3.56
CA LEU A 205 -8.36 -20.79 -2.37
C LEU A 205 -7.93 -22.24 -2.06
N THR A 206 -8.89 -23.17 -2.16
CA THR A 206 -8.69 -24.60 -1.95
C THR A 206 -9.45 -25.38 -3.01
N GLU A 207 -9.23 -26.70 -3.08
CA GLU A 207 -9.92 -27.58 -4.04
C GLU A 207 -11.45 -27.50 -3.90
N ASP A 208 -11.94 -27.38 -2.66
CA ASP A 208 -13.37 -27.33 -2.31
C ASP A 208 -13.95 -25.91 -2.29
N SER A 209 -13.12 -24.86 -2.44
CA SER A 209 -13.59 -23.48 -2.46
C SER A 209 -14.34 -23.14 -3.76
N PRO A 210 -15.26 -22.16 -3.73
CA PRO A 210 -15.86 -21.61 -4.94
C PRO A 210 -14.79 -21.21 -5.95
N ARG A 211 -15.04 -21.54 -7.21
CA ARG A 211 -14.19 -21.11 -8.32
C ARG A 211 -14.59 -19.70 -8.75
N TRP A 212 -13.59 -18.87 -8.97
CA TRP A 212 -13.69 -17.54 -9.53
C TRP A 212 -13.05 -17.51 -10.92
N LEU A 213 -13.52 -16.62 -11.79
CA LEU A 213 -12.87 -16.30 -13.05
C LEU A 213 -12.05 -15.02 -12.88
N LEU A 214 -10.83 -15.05 -13.41
CA LEU A 214 -9.91 -13.92 -13.44
C LEU A 214 -10.10 -13.13 -14.72
N HIS A 215 -10.24 -11.81 -14.59
CA HIS A 215 -10.26 -10.90 -15.71
C HIS A 215 -9.26 -9.77 -15.51
N HIS A 216 -8.42 -9.49 -16.51
CA HIS A 216 -7.44 -8.42 -16.44
C HIS A 216 -8.00 -7.15 -17.08
N TYR A 217 -7.91 -6.03 -16.36
CA TYR A 217 -8.35 -4.73 -16.85
C TYR A 217 -7.24 -3.70 -16.67
N PRO A 218 -7.11 -2.71 -17.58
CA PRO A 218 -6.29 -1.53 -17.33
C PRO A 218 -6.85 -0.73 -16.14
N ASP A 219 -6.02 0.14 -15.56
CA ASP A 219 -6.51 1.10 -14.58
C ASP A 219 -7.24 2.27 -15.26
N ASP A 220 -8.55 2.13 -15.40
CA ASP A 220 -9.45 3.19 -15.89
C ASP A 220 -10.08 4.01 -14.74
N ARG A 221 -9.71 3.73 -13.49
CA ARG A 221 -10.24 4.44 -12.31
C ARG A 221 -9.47 5.73 -12.04
N HIS A 222 -8.16 5.72 -12.30
CA HIS A 222 -7.29 6.85 -12.04
C HIS A 222 -6.67 7.38 -13.34
N GLU A 223 -6.41 8.69 -13.40
CA GLU A 223 -5.64 9.28 -14.50
C GLU A 223 -4.18 8.86 -14.40
N SER A 224 -3.45 8.80 -15.51
CA SER A 224 -2.08 8.23 -15.54
C SER A 224 -1.03 9.00 -14.71
N ASP A 225 -1.33 10.25 -14.34
CA ASP A 225 -0.53 11.11 -13.46
C ASP A 225 -1.06 11.15 -12.02
N ASP A 226 -2.16 10.45 -11.72
CA ASP A 226 -2.66 10.26 -10.37
C ASP A 226 -1.70 9.35 -9.59
N ILE A 227 -1.45 9.70 -8.32
CA ILE A 227 -0.58 8.94 -7.42
C ILE A 227 -1.11 7.55 -7.07
N PHE A 228 -2.42 7.31 -7.27
CA PHE A 228 -3.06 6.00 -7.09
C PHE A 228 -3.05 5.13 -8.35
N TYR A 229 -2.64 5.68 -9.50
CA TYR A 229 -2.67 4.98 -10.78
C TYR A 229 -1.80 3.72 -10.76
N ASN A 230 -2.43 2.59 -11.08
CA ASN A 230 -1.73 1.32 -11.25
C ASN A 230 -1.50 1.05 -12.75
N PRO A 231 -0.29 1.26 -13.29
CA PRO A 231 0.01 0.99 -14.71
C PRO A 231 -0.06 -0.50 -15.08
N LEU A 232 -0.11 -1.40 -14.09
CA LEU A 232 -0.30 -2.84 -14.29
C LEU A 232 -1.78 -3.24 -14.28
N GLY A 233 -2.67 -2.29 -13.99
CA GLY A 233 -4.11 -2.49 -13.95
C GLY A 233 -4.57 -3.32 -12.77
N TYR A 234 -5.64 -4.10 -13.00
CA TYR A 234 -6.31 -4.88 -11.98
C TYR A 234 -6.59 -6.31 -12.44
N TRP A 235 -6.50 -7.27 -11.51
CA TRP A 235 -7.12 -8.58 -11.66
C TRP A 235 -8.46 -8.61 -10.93
N ARG A 236 -9.55 -8.75 -11.70
CA ARG A 236 -10.91 -8.86 -11.18
C ARG A 236 -11.36 -10.30 -11.10
N LEU A 237 -11.82 -10.68 -9.92
CA LEU A 237 -12.47 -11.95 -9.63
C LEU A 237 -13.99 -11.80 -9.80
N THR A 238 -14.58 -12.62 -10.67
CA THR A 238 -16.04 -12.76 -10.81
C THR A 238 -16.46 -14.20 -10.50
N PRO A 239 -17.66 -14.42 -9.94
CA PRO A 239 -18.18 -15.78 -9.77
C PRO A 239 -18.18 -16.53 -11.11
N ALA A 240 -17.76 -17.80 -11.10
CA ALA A 240 -17.69 -18.66 -12.30
C ALA A 240 -19.04 -19.20 -12.76
#